data_AF-A0A087CSI5-F1
#
_entry.id   AF-A0A087CSI5-F1
#
_cell.length_a   1.000
_cell.length_b   1.000
_cell.length_c   1.000
_cell.angle_alpha   90.00
_cell.angle_beta   90.00
_cell.angle_gamma   90.00
#
_symmetry.space_group_name_H-M   'P 1'
#
loop_
_entity.id
_entity.type
_entity.pdbx_description
1 polymer ?
#
loop_
_entity_poly.entity_id
_entity_poly.type
_entity_poly.pdbx_seq_one_letter_code
_entity_poly.pdbx_strand_id
1 'polypeptide(L)'
;MSRNNMETFAKISTRLWQNEKVRTLAMEHPSAFAVWTFAISYCAGELNDGELSRFHLKCLLGAADEDIDALIDAHLLDEHEDGTLWLHDFVEAQGRSRADVEAAKERKAEAGRQGGKASGESRAAKQPASKTKQTRSTSEADPKQNEEPAKQPASKTKPDTDTDTDTDTDTDKNSSNEEFSLPQTPSRGPGESLDGEYPLAFEQFWVTYPRKEGKRKAFEAWKRARRKTNNALLIAHASLYQADPNRDPGYTLTPANWLDGEHWLDDPLPEKRRPGQPDPQAEKAARLRDVDWLCTHVDDPEAQDAALELPEKAQALARARYPDEWYRIWRRGMKRREQAKQEATP
;
A
#
# COMPACT_ATOMS: atom_id res chain seq x y z
N MET A 1 -24.56 12.49 9.23
CA MET A 1 -23.16 12.95 9.27
C MET A 1 -22.39 12.08 8.30
N SER A 2 -22.01 12.62 7.13
CA SER A 2 -21.27 11.87 6.11
C SER A 2 -20.01 11.27 6.72
N ARG A 3 -19.75 9.99 6.44
CA ARG A 3 -18.42 9.40 6.66
C ARG A 3 -17.40 10.34 6.03
N ASN A 4 -16.32 10.64 6.73
CA ASN A 4 -15.23 11.46 6.20
C ASN A 4 -14.80 10.87 4.86
N ASN A 5 -15.14 11.54 3.76
CA ASN A 5 -14.83 11.14 2.40
C ASN A 5 -13.36 11.49 2.07
N MET A 6 -12.45 11.14 2.98
CA MET A 6 -11.00 11.30 2.84
C MET A 6 -10.32 9.96 2.54
N GLU A 7 -11.10 8.99 2.06
CA GLU A 7 -10.66 7.62 1.74
C GLU A 7 -10.31 7.47 0.24
N THR A 8 -10.65 8.47 -0.59
CA THR A 8 -10.34 8.48 -2.03
C THR A 8 -9.19 9.44 -2.30
N PHE A 9 -8.20 8.98 -3.08
CA PHE A 9 -7.01 9.74 -3.41
C PHE A 9 -6.85 9.83 -4.92
N ALA A 10 -6.45 11.01 -5.40
CA ALA A 10 -5.98 11.19 -6.78
C ALA A 10 -4.47 10.91 -6.86
N LYS A 11 -4.02 10.27 -7.93
CA LYS A 11 -2.61 10.03 -8.20
C LYS A 11 -1.97 11.26 -8.81
N ILE A 12 -0.82 11.66 -8.26
CA ILE A 12 0.08 12.66 -8.83
C ILE A 12 1.49 12.05 -8.84
N SER A 13 2.23 12.24 -9.94
CA SER A 13 3.59 11.69 -10.08
C SER A 13 4.54 12.24 -9.01
N THR A 14 5.33 11.37 -8.39
CA THR A 14 6.39 11.77 -7.44
C THR A 14 7.53 12.57 -8.12
N ARG A 15 7.60 12.54 -9.45
CA ARG A 15 8.52 13.33 -10.26
C ARG A 15 7.89 14.59 -10.85
N LEU A 16 6.67 14.98 -10.43
CA LEU A 16 6.02 16.20 -10.88
C LEU A 16 6.91 17.44 -10.71
N TRP A 17 7.68 17.50 -9.61
CA TRP A 17 8.61 18.59 -9.32
C TRP A 17 9.76 18.72 -10.33
N GLN A 18 10.00 17.73 -11.18
CA GLN A 18 11.00 17.79 -12.26
C GLN A 18 10.39 18.24 -13.59
N ASN A 19 9.06 18.27 -13.71
CA ASN A 19 8.38 18.63 -14.93
C ASN A 19 8.50 20.15 -15.16
N GLU A 20 9.27 20.53 -16.17
CA GLU A 20 9.57 21.93 -16.49
C GLU A 20 8.32 22.75 -16.81
N LYS A 21 7.37 22.19 -17.57
CA LYS A 21 6.10 22.83 -17.92
C LYS A 21 5.30 23.16 -16.66
N VAL A 22 5.09 22.19 -15.78
CA VAL A 22 4.30 22.37 -14.55
C VAL A 22 5.00 23.34 -13.60
N ARG A 23 6.33 23.29 -13.50
CA ARG A 23 7.09 24.25 -12.70
C ARG A 23 6.97 25.68 -13.23
N THR A 24 7.07 25.85 -14.55
CA THR A 24 6.96 27.17 -15.19
C THR A 24 5.59 27.77 -14.91
N LEU A 25 4.53 26.98 -15.13
CA LEU A 25 3.17 27.37 -14.77
C LEU A 25 3.04 27.72 -13.28
N ALA A 26 3.60 26.92 -12.37
CA ALA A 26 3.49 27.18 -10.94
C ALA A 26 4.23 28.46 -10.49
N MET A 27 5.27 28.89 -11.21
CA MET A 27 5.98 30.14 -10.92
C MET A 27 5.26 31.36 -11.51
N GLU A 28 4.73 31.24 -12.73
CA GLU A 28 4.11 32.34 -13.47
C GLU A 28 2.63 32.52 -13.07
N HIS A 29 1.92 31.42 -12.85
CA HIS A 29 0.49 31.33 -12.55
C HIS A 29 0.22 30.41 -11.35
N PRO A 30 0.60 30.81 -10.12
CA PRO A 30 0.44 29.98 -8.93
C PRO A 30 -1.03 29.63 -8.60
N SER A 31 -1.97 30.50 -8.97
CA SER A 31 -3.42 30.24 -8.83
C SER A 31 -3.87 29.11 -9.76
N ALA A 32 -3.53 29.18 -11.05
CA ALA A 32 -3.77 28.13 -12.03
C ALA A 32 -3.23 26.76 -11.60
N PHE A 33 -2.03 26.70 -11.01
CA PHE A 33 -1.47 25.45 -10.49
C PHE A 33 -2.31 24.87 -9.33
N ALA A 34 -2.80 25.71 -8.42
CA ALA A 34 -3.68 25.28 -7.34
C ALA A 34 -5.03 24.77 -7.87
N VAL A 35 -5.63 25.50 -8.82
CA VAL A 35 -6.87 25.12 -9.52
C VAL A 35 -6.70 23.75 -10.19
N TRP A 36 -5.60 23.55 -10.92
CA TRP A 36 -5.30 22.27 -11.59
C TRP A 36 -5.18 21.11 -10.62
N THR A 37 -4.52 21.33 -9.47
CA THR A 37 -4.38 20.32 -8.43
C THR A 37 -5.74 19.94 -7.83
N PHE A 38 -6.60 20.94 -7.58
CA PHE A 38 -7.96 20.69 -7.10
C PHE A 38 -8.84 20.03 -8.16
N ALA A 39 -8.67 20.38 -9.43
CA ALA A 39 -9.37 19.76 -10.55
C ALA A 39 -9.07 18.26 -10.63
N ILE A 40 -7.79 17.87 -10.50
CA ILE A 40 -7.38 16.45 -10.43
C ILE A 40 -8.08 15.73 -9.27
N SER A 41 -8.09 16.34 -8.09
CA SER A 41 -8.74 15.76 -6.91
C SER A 41 -10.26 15.62 -7.09
N TYR A 42 -10.91 16.63 -7.68
CA TYR A 42 -12.33 16.64 -7.95
C TYR A 42 -12.71 15.53 -8.95
N CYS A 43 -12.00 15.47 -10.08
CA CYS A 43 -12.28 14.49 -11.13
C CYS A 43 -12.07 13.04 -10.66
N ALA A 44 -11.06 12.81 -9.80
CA ALA A 44 -10.84 11.49 -9.20
C ALA A 44 -11.96 11.07 -8.23
N GLY A 45 -12.55 12.03 -7.52
CA GLY A 45 -13.66 11.79 -6.60
C GLY A 45 -15.00 11.57 -7.31
N GLU A 46 -15.30 12.40 -8.31
CA GLU A 46 -16.55 12.35 -9.06
C GLU A 46 -16.57 11.25 -10.13
N LEU A 47 -15.41 10.67 -10.48
CA LEU A 47 -15.26 9.65 -11.53
C LEU A 47 -15.83 10.13 -12.87
N ASN A 48 -15.46 11.34 -13.27
CA ASN A 48 -15.90 11.99 -14.51
C ASN A 48 -14.85 11.94 -15.63
N ASP A 49 -13.84 11.08 -15.51
CA ASP A 49 -12.76 10.89 -16.49
C ASP A 49 -11.99 12.17 -16.86
N GLY A 50 -12.00 13.18 -15.99
CA GLY A 50 -11.29 14.44 -16.22
C GLY A 50 -12.13 15.50 -16.92
N GLU A 51 -13.41 15.23 -17.21
CA GLU A 51 -14.33 16.16 -17.86
C GLU A 51 -14.76 17.29 -16.91
N LEU A 52 -14.55 18.53 -17.34
CA LEU A 52 -14.83 19.75 -16.60
C LEU A 52 -15.55 20.77 -17.48
N SER A 53 -16.34 21.62 -16.83
CA SER A 53 -16.93 22.79 -17.47
C SER A 53 -16.26 24.04 -16.92
N ARG A 54 -16.26 25.14 -17.69
CA ARG A 54 -15.84 26.45 -17.17
C ARG A 54 -16.62 26.84 -15.89
N PHE A 55 -17.87 26.41 -15.78
CA PHE A 55 -18.67 26.59 -14.56
C PHE A 55 -18.08 25.84 -13.37
N HIS A 56 -17.67 24.58 -13.52
CA HIS A 56 -17.02 23.81 -12.45
C HIS A 56 -15.71 24.48 -12.00
N LEU A 57 -14.85 24.85 -12.94
CA LEU A 57 -13.57 25.50 -12.64
C LEU A 57 -13.78 26.82 -11.86
N LYS A 58 -14.70 27.68 -12.30
CA LYS A 58 -14.96 28.97 -11.65
C LYS A 58 -15.68 28.83 -10.32
N CYS A 59 -16.81 28.13 -10.31
CA CYS A 59 -17.73 28.15 -9.17
C CYS A 59 -17.37 27.14 -8.08
N LEU A 60 -16.70 26.03 -8.42
CA LEU A 60 -16.31 25.01 -7.43
C LEU A 60 -14.84 25.16 -7.03
N LEU A 61 -13.96 25.46 -7.99
CA LEU A 61 -12.51 25.47 -7.76
C LEU A 61 -11.92 26.88 -7.63
N GLY A 62 -12.73 27.92 -7.83
CA GLY A 62 -12.32 29.32 -7.64
C GLY A 62 -11.39 29.84 -8.74
N ALA A 63 -11.41 29.25 -9.94
CA ALA A 63 -10.57 29.67 -11.05
C ALA A 63 -10.99 31.04 -11.61
N ALA A 64 -10.01 31.91 -11.88
CA ALA A 64 -10.21 33.08 -12.74
C ALA A 64 -10.20 32.66 -14.23
N ASP A 65 -10.66 33.53 -15.13
CA ASP A 65 -10.58 33.24 -16.58
C ASP A 65 -9.11 33.08 -17.02
N GLU A 66 -8.22 33.91 -16.46
CA GLU A 66 -6.79 33.86 -16.72
C GLU A 66 -6.15 32.55 -16.24
N ASP A 67 -6.69 31.93 -15.18
CA ASP A 67 -6.21 30.63 -14.71
C ASP A 67 -6.59 29.51 -15.68
N ILE A 68 -7.81 29.58 -16.24
CA ILE A 68 -8.30 28.60 -17.21
C ILE A 68 -7.48 28.71 -18.50
N ASP A 69 -7.28 29.93 -18.99
CA ASP A 69 -6.53 30.17 -20.22
C ASP A 69 -5.06 29.74 -20.06
N ALA A 70 -4.42 30.03 -18.92
CA ALA A 70 -3.05 29.58 -18.64
C ALA A 70 -2.93 28.04 -18.59
N LEU A 71 -3.96 27.34 -18.11
CA LEU A 71 -3.98 25.87 -18.11
C LEU A 71 -4.16 25.27 -19.50
N ILE A 72 -4.94 25.92 -20.35
CA ILE A 72 -5.11 25.54 -21.75
C ILE A 72 -3.82 25.78 -22.52
N ASP A 73 -3.20 26.96 -22.36
CA ASP A 73 -1.92 27.30 -23.01
C ASP A 73 -0.78 26.37 -22.59
N ALA A 74 -0.77 25.95 -21.32
CA ALA A 74 0.20 24.96 -20.82
C ALA A 74 -0.10 23.53 -21.29
N HIS A 75 -1.24 23.28 -21.95
CA HIS A 75 -1.73 21.95 -22.32
C HIS A 75 -1.81 21.02 -21.08
N LEU A 76 -2.41 21.55 -20.01
CA LEU A 76 -2.84 20.81 -18.82
C LEU A 76 -4.36 20.66 -18.78
N LEU A 77 -5.07 21.56 -19.48
CA LEU A 77 -6.46 21.40 -19.89
C LEU A 77 -6.53 21.40 -21.43
N ASP A 78 -7.37 20.54 -21.97
CA ASP A 78 -7.71 20.51 -23.38
C ASP A 78 -9.12 21.05 -23.58
N GLU A 79 -9.28 21.99 -24.51
CA GLU A 79 -10.59 22.51 -24.92
C GLU A 79 -11.07 21.76 -26.17
N HIS A 80 -12.27 21.20 -26.08
CA HIS A 80 -12.90 20.47 -27.16
C HIS A 80 -13.86 21.38 -27.97
N GLU A 81 -14.24 20.96 -29.17
CA GLU A 81 -15.02 21.79 -30.12
C GLU A 81 -16.37 22.27 -29.59
N ASP A 82 -16.94 21.54 -28.62
CA ASP A 82 -18.21 21.83 -27.95
C ASP A 82 -18.07 22.77 -26.73
N GLY A 83 -16.85 23.19 -26.41
CA GLY A 83 -16.53 24.05 -25.26
C GLY A 83 -16.36 23.28 -23.94
N THR A 84 -16.34 21.94 -23.99
CA THR A 84 -16.03 21.08 -22.85
C THR A 84 -14.52 21.07 -22.59
N LEU A 85 -14.11 21.09 -21.33
CA LEU A 85 -12.70 21.09 -20.93
C LEU A 85 -12.31 19.74 -20.33
N TRP A 86 -11.13 19.22 -20.68
CA TRP A 86 -10.65 17.93 -20.22
C TRP A 86 -9.30 18.09 -19.55
N LEU A 87 -9.09 17.43 -18.42
CA LEU A 87 -7.74 17.30 -17.86
C LEU A 87 -6.89 16.44 -18.80
N HIS A 88 -5.79 17.01 -19.29
CA HIS A 88 -4.90 16.34 -20.22
C HIS A 88 -4.35 15.03 -19.62
N ASP A 89 -4.42 13.93 -20.39
CA ASP A 89 -3.99 12.58 -20.02
C ASP A 89 -4.52 12.06 -18.67
N PHE A 90 -5.68 12.55 -18.20
CA PHE A 90 -6.18 12.23 -16.86
C PHE A 90 -6.39 10.72 -16.64
N VAL A 91 -7.08 10.04 -17.57
CA VAL A 91 -7.38 8.61 -17.46
C VAL A 91 -6.09 7.78 -17.46
N GLU A 92 -5.11 8.14 -18.29
CA GLU A 92 -3.80 7.48 -18.32
C GLU A 92 -3.05 7.68 -16.99
N ALA A 93 -3.04 8.91 -16.48
CA ALA A 93 -2.38 9.23 -15.21
C ALA A 93 -3.03 8.52 -14.00
N GLN A 94 -4.36 8.36 -13.99
CA GLN A 94 -5.05 7.63 -12.92
C GLN A 94 -5.01 6.11 -13.12
N GLY A 95 -4.86 5.64 -14.36
CA GLY A 95 -4.81 4.23 -14.76
C GLY A 95 -6.18 3.52 -14.69
N ARG A 96 -7.28 4.26 -14.68
CA ARG A 96 -8.65 3.74 -14.60
C ARG A 96 -9.66 4.78 -15.08
N SER A 97 -10.57 4.38 -15.96
CA SER A 97 -11.72 5.18 -16.36
C SER A 97 -12.93 4.93 -15.45
N ARG A 98 -13.96 5.77 -15.57
CA ARG A 98 -15.28 5.57 -14.95
C ARG A 98 -15.86 4.23 -15.34
N ALA A 99 -15.78 3.88 -16.63
CA ALA A 99 -16.28 2.62 -17.16
C ALA A 99 -15.57 1.42 -16.49
N ASP A 100 -14.26 1.50 -16.28
CA ASP A 100 -13.50 0.45 -15.60
C ASP A 100 -13.94 0.30 -14.14
N VAL A 101 -14.17 1.41 -13.46
CA VAL A 101 -14.62 1.43 -12.05
C VAL A 101 -16.04 0.87 -11.93
N GLU A 102 -16.94 1.24 -12.84
CA GLU A 102 -18.31 0.71 -12.86
C GLU A 102 -18.32 -0.80 -13.19
N ALA A 103 -17.52 -1.23 -14.17
CA ALA A 103 -17.36 -2.65 -14.51
C ALA A 103 -16.76 -3.47 -13.36
N ALA A 104 -15.79 -2.92 -12.64
CA ALA A 104 -15.23 -3.54 -11.44
C ALA A 104 -16.28 -3.68 -10.32
N LYS A 105 -17.07 -2.61 -10.08
CA LYS A 105 -18.19 -2.63 -9.12
C LYS A 105 -19.23 -3.67 -9.52
N GLU A 106 -19.58 -3.77 -10.80
CA GLU A 106 -20.54 -4.76 -11.28
C GLU A 106 -20.02 -6.20 -11.16
N ARG A 107 -18.75 -6.43 -11.52
CA ARG A 107 -18.10 -7.74 -11.34
C ARG A 107 -18.09 -8.16 -9.87
N LYS A 108 -17.82 -7.22 -8.97
CA LYS A 108 -17.85 -7.43 -7.52
C LYS A 108 -19.27 -7.71 -7.01
N ALA A 109 -20.26 -6.97 -7.50
CA ALA A 109 -21.67 -7.21 -7.18
C ALA A 109 -22.15 -8.58 -7.68
N GLU A 110 -21.78 -8.97 -8.90
CA GLU A 110 -22.13 -10.27 -9.48
C GLU A 110 -21.45 -11.42 -8.74
N ALA A 111 -20.16 -11.30 -8.42
CA ALA A 111 -19.46 -12.27 -7.57
C ALA A 111 -20.13 -12.40 -6.20
N GLY A 112 -20.58 -11.29 -5.61
CA GLY A 112 -21.38 -11.28 -4.38
C GLY A 112 -22.72 -12.00 -4.53
N ARG A 113 -23.44 -11.78 -5.63
CA ARG A 113 -24.70 -12.48 -5.95
C ARG A 113 -24.50 -13.97 -6.12
N GLN A 114 -23.47 -14.38 -6.86
CA GLN A 114 -23.15 -15.80 -7.09
C GLN A 114 -22.70 -16.49 -5.80
N GLY A 115 -21.86 -15.84 -5.00
CA GLY A 115 -21.50 -16.31 -3.66
C GLY A 115 -22.70 -16.44 -2.74
N GLY A 116 -23.64 -15.49 -2.80
CA GLY A 116 -24.91 -15.53 -2.08
C GLY A 116 -25.80 -16.71 -2.51
N LYS A 117 -25.94 -16.95 -3.81
CA LYS A 117 -26.68 -18.11 -4.36
C LYS A 117 -26.05 -19.43 -3.95
N ALA A 118 -24.74 -19.59 -4.09
CA ALA A 118 -24.02 -20.79 -3.66
C ALA A 118 -24.13 -21.02 -2.14
N SER A 119 -24.09 -19.95 -1.34
CA SER A 119 -24.33 -20.02 0.11
C SER A 119 -25.78 -20.39 0.43
N GLY A 120 -26.75 -19.87 -0.32
CA GLY A 120 -28.17 -20.19 -0.18
C GLY A 120 -28.45 -21.65 -0.53
N GLU A 121 -27.92 -22.13 -1.65
CA GLU A 121 -28.04 -23.51 -2.12
C GLU A 121 -27.39 -24.49 -1.16
N SER A 122 -26.19 -24.20 -0.64
CA SER A 122 -25.54 -25.06 0.36
C SER A 122 -26.29 -25.10 1.70
N ARG A 123 -26.99 -24.02 2.09
CA ARG A 123 -27.88 -24.01 3.26
C ARG A 123 -29.19 -24.76 3.01
N ALA A 124 -29.81 -24.58 1.84
CA ALA A 124 -30.98 -25.35 1.42
C ALA A 124 -30.63 -26.85 1.26
N ALA A 125 -29.40 -27.15 0.87
CA ALA A 125 -28.80 -28.48 0.79
C ALA A 125 -28.22 -28.99 2.13
N LYS A 126 -28.46 -28.31 3.27
CA LYS A 126 -28.22 -28.84 4.63
C LYS A 126 -29.47 -29.03 5.50
N GLN A 127 -30.65 -28.53 5.11
CA GLN A 127 -31.95 -28.83 5.75
C GLN A 127 -32.48 -30.23 5.35
N PRO A 128 -32.35 -31.32 6.13
CA PRO A 128 -33.01 -32.57 5.78
C PRO A 128 -34.53 -32.34 5.75
N ALA A 129 -35.21 -32.95 4.78
CA ALA A 129 -36.65 -32.96 4.70
C ALA A 129 -37.23 -33.66 5.95
N SER A 130 -37.45 -32.90 7.03
CA SER A 130 -38.33 -33.33 8.11
C SER A 130 -39.75 -33.23 7.58
N LYS A 131 -40.19 -34.36 7.01
CA LYS A 131 -41.56 -34.65 6.66
C LYS A 131 -42.37 -34.75 7.96
N THR A 132 -42.66 -33.63 8.62
CA THR A 132 -43.67 -33.61 9.67
C THR A 132 -45.03 -33.52 9.00
N LYS A 133 -45.65 -34.68 8.92
CA LYS A 133 -47.06 -34.94 8.66
C LYS A 133 -47.92 -33.91 9.40
N GLN A 134 -48.31 -32.82 8.74
CA GLN A 134 -49.29 -31.90 9.29
C GLN A 134 -50.66 -32.56 9.10
N THR A 135 -51.14 -33.15 10.18
CA THR A 135 -52.52 -33.57 10.34
C THR A 135 -53.42 -32.38 10.10
N ARG A 136 -54.29 -32.55 9.09
CA ARG A 136 -55.50 -31.75 8.85
C ARG A 136 -56.24 -31.57 10.17
N SER A 137 -56.27 -30.34 10.68
CA SER A 137 -57.33 -29.89 11.58
C SER A 137 -57.77 -28.51 11.11
N THR A 138 -58.96 -28.52 10.55
CA THR A 138 -59.83 -27.37 10.35
C THR A 138 -60.16 -26.74 11.70
N SER A 139 -59.93 -25.44 11.86
CA SER A 139 -60.82 -24.57 12.62
C SER A 139 -60.50 -23.12 12.31
N GLU A 140 -61.55 -22.39 11.98
CA GLU A 140 -61.57 -20.94 11.90
C GLU A 140 -61.29 -20.29 13.28
N ALA A 141 -60.70 -19.09 13.27
CA ALA A 141 -61.27 -17.87 13.86
C ALA A 141 -60.18 -16.78 14.02
N ASP A 142 -60.63 -15.55 13.77
CA ASP A 142 -59.93 -14.27 13.74
C ASP A 142 -59.72 -13.68 15.18
N PRO A 143 -59.30 -12.41 15.38
CA PRO A 143 -58.09 -12.03 16.13
C PRO A 143 -58.37 -11.42 17.52
N LYS A 144 -57.34 -11.29 18.40
CA LYS A 144 -57.07 -10.06 19.22
C LYS A 144 -56.02 -10.22 20.34
N GLN A 145 -55.21 -9.16 20.43
CA GLN A 145 -54.75 -8.39 21.61
C GLN A 145 -53.59 -8.87 22.50
N ASN A 146 -52.54 -8.01 22.50
CA ASN A 146 -51.62 -7.53 23.57
C ASN A 146 -51.74 -8.20 24.96
N GLU A 147 -50.67 -8.56 25.65
CA GLU A 147 -49.70 -7.65 26.30
C GLU A 147 -48.40 -8.39 26.74
N GLU A 148 -47.30 -7.63 26.78
CA GLU A 148 -45.96 -7.91 27.35
C GLU A 148 -46.01 -8.10 28.90
N PRO A 149 -44.93 -8.50 29.64
CA PRO A 149 -43.53 -8.10 29.46
C PRO A 149 -42.40 -9.12 29.82
N ALA A 150 -41.19 -8.88 29.28
CA ALA A 150 -39.96 -8.57 30.05
C ALA A 150 -38.62 -9.09 29.43
N LYS A 151 -37.75 -8.10 29.15
CA LYS A 151 -36.27 -8.05 29.31
C LYS A 151 -35.29 -8.59 28.24
N GLN A 152 -34.80 -7.61 27.45
CA GLN A 152 -33.39 -7.21 27.19
C GLN A 152 -32.43 -8.16 26.38
N PRO A 153 -31.22 -7.71 25.95
CA PRO A 153 -30.98 -7.07 24.65
C PRO A 153 -29.82 -7.75 23.86
N ALA A 154 -29.94 -7.86 22.53
CA ALA A 154 -28.84 -8.39 21.70
C ALA A 154 -28.44 -7.41 20.58
N SER A 155 -27.26 -6.84 20.78
CA SER A 155 -26.48 -6.01 19.87
C SER A 155 -26.19 -6.72 18.54
N LYS A 156 -26.39 -5.99 17.43
CA LYS A 156 -25.85 -6.34 16.11
C LYS A 156 -25.33 -5.08 15.46
N THR A 157 -24.01 -5.01 15.30
CA THR A 157 -23.41 -4.18 14.26
C THR A 157 -22.22 -4.92 13.68
N LYS A 158 -22.32 -5.17 12.37
CA LYS A 158 -21.26 -5.71 11.50
C LYS A 158 -20.20 -4.63 11.24
N PRO A 159 -19.00 -5.01 10.79
CA PRO A 159 -18.26 -4.17 9.87
C PRO A 159 -18.14 -4.85 8.50
N ASP A 160 -18.49 -4.08 7.48
CA ASP A 160 -18.11 -4.28 6.09
C ASP A 160 -16.64 -3.91 5.92
N THR A 161 -15.89 -4.64 5.09
CA THR A 161 -14.54 -4.26 4.68
C THR A 161 -14.41 -4.53 3.19
N ASP A 162 -14.53 -3.45 2.43
CA ASP A 162 -14.07 -3.34 1.05
C ASP A 162 -12.62 -2.84 1.08
N THR A 163 -11.71 -3.58 0.47
CA THR A 163 -10.41 -3.05 0.03
C THR A 163 -10.00 -3.78 -1.24
N ASP A 164 -10.02 -3.05 -2.35
CA ASP A 164 -9.50 -3.45 -3.64
C ASP A 164 -7.99 -3.12 -3.67
N THR A 165 -7.16 -4.05 -4.14
CA THR A 165 -5.84 -3.76 -4.71
C THR A 165 -5.53 -4.82 -5.76
N ASP A 166 -5.49 -4.37 -7.00
CA ASP A 166 -5.07 -5.12 -8.19
C ASP A 166 -3.55 -5.28 -8.23
N THR A 167 -3.10 -6.43 -8.72
CA THR A 167 -1.81 -6.56 -9.42
C THR A 167 -1.97 -7.67 -10.44
N ASP A 168 -1.97 -7.26 -11.71
CA ASP A 168 -1.93 -8.11 -12.89
C ASP A 168 -0.51 -8.62 -13.14
N THR A 169 -0.39 -9.90 -13.48
CA THR A 169 0.58 -10.37 -14.48
C THR A 169 -0.01 -11.58 -15.19
N ASP A 170 -0.43 -11.35 -16.44
CA ASP A 170 -0.71 -12.37 -17.44
C ASP A 170 0.60 -12.94 -18.02
N THR A 171 0.62 -14.23 -18.32
CA THR A 171 1.15 -14.80 -19.58
C THR A 171 0.64 -16.22 -19.79
N ASP A 172 0.15 -16.44 -21.01
CA ASP A 172 -0.65 -17.54 -21.57
C ASP A 172 0.06 -18.88 -21.90
N LYS A 173 -0.82 -19.90 -22.11
CA LYS A 173 -0.78 -21.01 -23.11
C LYS A 173 0.25 -22.15 -22.92
N ASN A 174 -0.01 -23.45 -23.20
CA ASN A 174 -1.03 -24.14 -24.00
C ASN A 174 -1.02 -25.69 -23.74
N SER A 175 -2.16 -26.34 -24.02
CA SER A 175 -2.38 -27.72 -24.54
C SER A 175 -2.36 -28.98 -23.64
N SER A 176 -3.59 -29.39 -23.29
CA SER A 176 -4.27 -30.68 -23.60
C SER A 176 -3.52 -32.02 -23.64
N ASN A 177 -4.00 -32.99 -22.85
CA ASN A 177 -4.61 -34.22 -23.39
C ASN A 177 -5.59 -34.88 -22.39
N GLU A 178 -6.67 -35.45 -22.94
CA GLU A 178 -7.73 -36.22 -22.26
C GLU A 178 -7.20 -37.57 -21.72
N GLU A 179 -7.82 -38.30 -20.78
CA GLU A 179 -9.05 -39.09 -20.97
C GLU A 179 -9.40 -39.89 -19.66
N PHE A 180 -10.68 -39.87 -19.24
CA PHE A 180 -11.50 -40.97 -18.64
C PHE A 180 -11.10 -41.60 -17.27
N SER A 181 -11.85 -41.50 -16.17
CA SER A 181 -13.17 -42.13 -15.90
C SER A 181 -13.85 -41.61 -14.61
N LEU A 182 -15.19 -41.59 -14.60
CA LEU A 182 -16.17 -41.28 -13.52
C LEU A 182 -16.45 -42.51 -12.60
N PRO A 183 -17.42 -42.55 -11.63
CA PRO A 183 -18.12 -41.54 -10.80
C PRO A 183 -18.19 -41.93 -9.28
N GLN A 184 -18.62 -41.01 -8.39
CA GLN A 184 -19.67 -41.27 -7.37
C GLN A 184 -19.87 -40.10 -6.36
N THR A 185 -21.13 -39.74 -6.15
CA THR A 185 -21.66 -39.04 -4.96
C THR A 185 -22.62 -39.97 -4.23
N PRO A 186 -22.69 -39.95 -2.88
CA PRO A 186 -23.91 -39.38 -2.26
C PRO A 186 -23.73 -38.66 -0.90
N SER A 187 -24.50 -37.58 -0.72
CA SER A 187 -25.38 -37.21 0.42
C SER A 187 -24.91 -37.13 1.89
N ARG A 188 -24.74 -35.87 2.38
CA ARG A 188 -25.43 -35.13 3.50
C ARG A 188 -25.55 -35.75 4.94
N GLY A 189 -24.97 -35.02 5.93
CA GLY A 189 -24.80 -35.29 7.39
C GLY A 189 -26.03 -35.18 8.32
N PRO A 190 -25.90 -35.01 9.67
CA PRO A 190 -25.18 -33.88 10.30
C PRO A 190 -24.46 -34.16 11.66
N GLY A 191 -23.42 -33.36 11.97
CA GLY A 191 -22.94 -33.15 13.35
C GLY A 191 -21.48 -33.45 13.63
N GLU A 192 -20.72 -33.82 12.60
CA GLU A 192 -19.30 -34.17 12.56
C GLU A 192 -18.82 -33.63 11.18
N SER A 193 -17.59 -33.20 10.95
CA SER A 193 -16.35 -33.90 11.25
C SER A 193 -15.15 -32.94 11.19
N LEU A 194 -14.18 -33.14 12.10
CA LEU A 194 -12.76 -33.00 11.76
C LEU A 194 -12.50 -33.83 10.50
N ASP A 195 -11.68 -33.33 9.57
CA ASP A 195 -10.91 -34.08 8.55
C ASP A 195 -10.98 -33.44 7.15
N GLY A 196 -9.92 -32.71 6.79
CA GLY A 196 -9.24 -33.04 5.54
C GLY A 196 -9.15 -32.04 4.38
N GLU A 197 -9.65 -30.79 4.46
CA GLU A 197 -9.50 -29.91 3.28
C GLU A 197 -8.10 -29.31 3.13
N TYR A 198 -7.43 -29.06 4.25
CA TYR A 198 -6.04 -28.65 4.26
C TYR A 198 -5.20 -29.62 5.11
N PRO A 199 -3.99 -29.98 4.67
CA PRO A 199 -3.07 -30.78 5.46
C PRO A 199 -2.79 -30.12 6.83
N LEU A 200 -2.73 -30.93 7.89
CA LEU A 200 -2.43 -30.46 9.26
C LEU A 200 -1.18 -29.57 9.32
N ALA A 201 -0.18 -29.91 8.51
CA ALA A 201 1.06 -29.17 8.34
C ALA A 201 0.83 -27.71 7.88
N PHE A 202 -0.14 -27.47 7.00
CA PHE A 202 -0.52 -26.13 6.56
C PHE A 202 -1.34 -25.40 7.63
N GLU A 203 -2.26 -26.09 8.32
CA GLU A 203 -3.02 -25.49 9.41
C GLU A 203 -2.11 -24.99 10.53
N GLN A 204 -1.04 -25.74 10.85
CA GLN A 204 -0.02 -25.31 11.80
C GLN A 204 0.66 -24.00 11.35
N PHE A 205 1.12 -23.94 10.09
CA PHE A 205 1.68 -22.70 9.53
C PHE A 205 0.67 -21.53 9.58
N TRP A 206 -0.60 -21.79 9.25
CA TRP A 206 -1.66 -20.79 9.23
C TRP A 206 -1.97 -20.21 10.62
N VAL A 207 -1.89 -21.02 11.67
CA VAL A 207 -2.10 -20.57 13.05
C VAL A 207 -0.93 -19.70 13.52
N THR A 208 0.30 -20.04 13.12
CA THR A 208 1.53 -19.32 13.49
C THR A 208 1.71 -18.00 12.74
N TYR A 209 1.22 -17.89 11.50
CA TYR A 209 1.47 -16.69 10.70
C TYR A 209 0.73 -15.44 11.24
N PRO A 210 1.38 -14.26 11.35
CA PRO A 210 0.82 -13.08 12.02
C PRO A 210 -0.42 -12.48 11.33
N ARG A 211 -0.54 -12.59 10.00
CA ARG A 211 -1.65 -12.03 9.20
C ARG A 211 -2.50 -13.14 8.58
N LYS A 212 -3.81 -13.16 8.83
CA LYS A 212 -4.70 -14.27 8.42
C LYS A 212 -5.61 -13.90 7.26
N GLU A 213 -5.01 -13.58 6.12
CA GLU A 213 -5.73 -13.20 4.89
C GLU A 213 -5.49 -14.20 3.75
N GLY A 214 -6.55 -14.48 2.98
CA GLY A 214 -6.44 -15.28 1.76
C GLY A 214 -6.01 -16.74 1.94
N LYS A 215 -6.61 -17.49 2.89
CA LYS A 215 -6.23 -18.89 3.23
C LYS A 215 -6.05 -19.83 2.03
N ARG A 216 -6.94 -19.74 1.03
CA ARG A 216 -6.85 -20.56 -0.21
C ARG A 216 -5.62 -20.22 -1.05
N LYS A 217 -5.33 -18.93 -1.26
CA LYS A 217 -4.12 -18.47 -1.97
C LYS A 217 -2.86 -18.86 -1.19
N ALA A 218 -2.88 -18.73 0.13
CA ALA A 218 -1.78 -19.16 0.99
C ALA A 218 -1.54 -20.67 0.93
N PHE A 219 -2.59 -21.49 0.80
CA PHE A 219 -2.44 -22.93 0.61
C PHE A 219 -1.80 -23.29 -0.73
N GLU A 220 -2.21 -22.62 -1.81
CA GLU A 220 -1.59 -22.80 -3.12
C GLU A 220 -0.11 -22.42 -3.10
N ALA A 221 0.24 -21.27 -2.49
CA ALA A 221 1.62 -20.85 -2.27
C ALA A 221 2.39 -21.84 -1.37
N TRP A 222 1.77 -22.36 -0.31
CA TRP A 222 2.39 -23.34 0.59
C TRP A 222 2.72 -24.65 -0.11
N LYS A 223 1.85 -25.12 -1.02
CA LYS A 223 2.14 -26.29 -1.86
C LYS A 223 3.37 -26.06 -2.76
N ARG A 224 3.59 -24.84 -3.25
CA ARG A 224 4.77 -24.48 -4.05
C ARG A 224 6.02 -24.37 -3.15
N ALA A 225 5.92 -23.68 -2.03
CA ALA A 225 7.00 -23.53 -1.04
C ALA A 225 7.50 -24.88 -0.52
N ARG A 226 6.60 -25.85 -0.31
CA ARG A 226 6.96 -27.22 0.09
C ARG A 226 7.81 -28.00 -0.92
N ARG A 227 7.88 -27.56 -2.18
CA ARG A 227 8.78 -28.15 -3.18
C ARG A 227 10.21 -27.64 -3.02
N LYS A 228 10.39 -26.50 -2.36
CA LYS A 228 11.66 -25.81 -2.18
C LYS A 228 12.22 -25.92 -0.76
N THR A 229 11.35 -26.04 0.25
CA THR A 229 11.73 -26.14 1.66
C THR A 229 10.83 -27.09 2.45
N ASN A 230 11.19 -27.37 3.71
CA ASN A 230 10.42 -28.23 4.62
C ASN A 230 9.38 -27.42 5.42
N ASN A 231 8.23 -28.03 5.71
CA ASN A 231 7.16 -27.45 6.52
C ASN A 231 7.63 -27.00 7.91
N ALA A 232 8.53 -27.74 8.55
CA ALA A 232 9.07 -27.37 9.86
C ALA A 232 9.81 -26.03 9.82
N LEU A 233 10.57 -25.78 8.73
CA LEU A 233 11.28 -24.52 8.52
C LEU A 233 10.30 -23.38 8.27
N LEU A 234 9.28 -23.59 7.44
CA LEU A 234 8.23 -22.59 7.20
C LEU A 234 7.53 -22.14 8.48
N ILE A 235 7.20 -23.09 9.37
CA ILE A 235 6.58 -22.77 10.67
C ILE A 235 7.55 -22.02 11.57
N ALA A 236 8.82 -22.44 11.64
CA ALA A 236 9.84 -21.77 12.45
C ALA A 236 10.05 -20.32 12.01
N HIS A 237 10.22 -20.08 10.70
CA HIS A 237 10.38 -18.73 10.17
C HIS A 237 9.11 -17.90 10.28
N ALA A 238 7.92 -18.49 10.15
CA ALA A 238 6.66 -17.80 10.44
C ALA A 238 6.59 -17.35 11.90
N SER A 239 7.06 -18.16 12.84
CA SER A 239 7.11 -17.81 14.26
C SER A 239 8.14 -16.71 14.55
N LEU A 240 9.30 -16.73 13.89
CA LEU A 240 10.29 -15.66 13.99
C LEU A 240 9.74 -14.34 13.45
N TYR A 241 9.09 -14.40 12.27
CA TYR A 241 8.46 -13.25 11.65
C TYR A 241 7.31 -12.67 12.51
N GLN A 242 6.56 -13.53 13.22
CA GLN A 242 5.56 -13.10 14.19
C GLN A 242 6.18 -12.40 15.41
N ALA A 243 7.30 -12.93 15.91
CA ALA A 243 7.97 -12.48 17.13
C ALA A 243 8.88 -11.25 16.92
N ASP A 244 9.15 -10.87 15.67
CA ASP A 244 10.03 -9.75 15.34
C ASP A 244 9.50 -8.41 15.91
N PRO A 245 10.21 -7.76 16.86
CA PRO A 245 9.82 -6.47 17.44
C PRO A 245 9.84 -5.32 16.43
N ASN A 246 10.62 -5.46 15.35
CA ASN A 246 10.75 -4.47 14.29
C ASN A 246 9.63 -4.59 13.26
N ARG A 247 8.76 -5.60 13.36
CA ARG A 247 7.62 -5.79 12.47
C ARG A 247 6.63 -4.64 12.60
N ASP A 248 6.21 -4.10 11.47
CA ASP A 248 5.07 -3.20 11.41
C ASP A 248 3.80 -3.97 11.02
N PRO A 249 2.73 -3.97 11.82
CA PRO A 249 1.47 -4.60 11.45
C PRO A 249 0.93 -4.13 10.08
N GLY A 250 1.17 -2.87 9.69
CA GLY A 250 0.70 -2.31 8.42
C GLY A 250 1.50 -2.78 7.19
N TYR A 251 2.77 -3.15 7.38
CA TYR A 251 3.65 -3.65 6.31
C TYR A 251 3.90 -5.16 6.42
N THR A 252 3.13 -5.86 7.25
CA THR A 252 3.22 -7.32 7.37
C THR A 252 2.69 -7.97 6.08
N LEU A 253 3.54 -8.76 5.42
CA LEU A 253 3.17 -9.46 4.20
C LEU A 253 1.98 -10.40 4.42
N THR A 254 1.20 -10.64 3.37
CA THR A 254 0.20 -11.71 3.40
C THR A 254 0.91 -13.07 3.38
N PRO A 255 0.34 -14.12 3.99
CA PRO A 255 0.99 -15.44 4.02
C PRO A 255 1.23 -16.01 2.61
N ALA A 256 0.38 -15.68 1.64
CA ALA A 256 0.59 -16.07 0.24
C ALA A 256 1.82 -15.37 -0.36
N ASN A 257 1.93 -14.04 -0.22
CA ASN A 257 3.08 -13.29 -0.76
C ASN A 257 4.38 -13.67 -0.04
N TRP A 258 4.32 -13.88 1.28
CA TRP A 258 5.47 -14.32 2.07
C TRP A 258 5.98 -15.70 1.61
N LEU A 259 5.07 -16.61 1.26
CA LEU A 259 5.42 -17.94 0.75
C LEU A 259 5.86 -17.92 -0.72
N ASP A 260 5.23 -17.13 -1.59
CA ASP A 260 5.59 -17.07 -3.01
C ASP A 260 6.92 -16.31 -3.22
N GLY A 261 7.20 -15.29 -2.41
CA GLY A 261 8.44 -14.53 -2.43
C GLY A 261 9.61 -15.15 -1.67
N GLU A 262 9.44 -16.35 -1.12
CA GLU A 262 10.50 -17.09 -0.41
C GLU A 262 11.09 -16.36 0.80
N HIS A 263 10.30 -15.50 1.44
CA HIS A 263 10.71 -14.63 2.54
C HIS A 263 11.10 -15.38 3.84
N TRP A 264 11.13 -16.72 3.82
CA TRP A 264 11.83 -17.52 4.82
C TRP A 264 13.36 -17.49 4.65
N LEU A 265 13.88 -16.99 3.53
CA LEU A 265 15.30 -16.77 3.29
C LEU A 265 15.77 -15.37 3.63
N ASP A 266 14.85 -14.45 3.92
CA ASP A 266 15.18 -13.07 4.24
C ASP A 266 15.89 -12.98 5.60
N ASP A 267 16.89 -12.10 5.67
CA ASP A 267 17.52 -11.71 6.91
C ASP A 267 16.50 -11.00 7.84
N PRO A 268 16.66 -11.10 9.18
CA PRO A 268 15.78 -10.44 10.13
C PRO A 268 15.67 -8.94 9.87
N LEU A 269 14.48 -8.36 10.13
CA LEU A 269 14.26 -6.94 9.85
C LEU A 269 15.27 -6.09 10.64
N PRO A 270 15.89 -5.08 9.99
CA PRO A 270 16.82 -4.20 10.68
C PRO A 270 16.11 -3.52 11.85
N GLU A 271 16.84 -3.32 12.95
CA GLU A 271 16.31 -2.68 14.14
C GLU A 271 15.63 -1.35 13.79
N LYS A 272 14.34 -1.23 14.15
CA LYS A 272 13.60 0.03 14.01
C LYS A 272 14.33 1.09 14.83
N ARG A 273 14.79 2.15 14.16
CA ARG A 273 15.41 3.29 14.83
C ARG A 273 14.47 3.83 15.89
N ARG A 274 14.97 4.01 17.11
CA ARG A 274 14.20 4.61 18.20
C ARG A 274 13.77 6.03 17.78
N PRO A 275 12.50 6.43 17.98
CA PRO A 275 12.07 7.79 17.71
C PRO A 275 12.94 8.76 18.50
N GLY A 276 13.68 9.63 17.79
CA GLY A 276 14.58 10.62 18.39
C GLY A 276 16.08 10.31 18.35
N GLN A 277 16.50 9.15 17.81
CA GLN A 277 17.93 8.92 17.55
C GLN A 277 18.34 9.70 16.29
N PRO A 278 19.33 10.62 16.36
CA PRO A 278 19.81 11.34 15.19
C PRO A 278 20.33 10.35 14.15
N ASP A 279 20.13 10.68 12.87
CA ASP A 279 20.61 9.83 11.79
C ASP A 279 22.14 9.70 11.89
N PRO A 280 22.72 8.48 11.96
CA PRO A 280 24.17 8.30 12.10
C PRO A 280 24.97 9.02 11.02
N GLN A 281 24.41 9.14 9.81
CA GLN A 281 25.04 9.88 8.73
C GLN A 281 24.97 11.40 8.96
N ALA A 282 23.85 11.91 9.47
CA ALA A 282 23.70 13.31 9.85
C ALA A 282 24.57 13.67 11.07
N GLU A 283 24.68 12.77 12.05
CA GLU A 283 25.55 12.93 13.22
C GLU A 283 27.03 12.94 12.80
N LYS A 284 27.43 12.01 11.92
CA LYS A 284 28.77 12.01 11.32
C LYS A 284 29.04 13.31 10.56
N ALA A 285 28.10 13.77 9.74
CA ALA A 285 28.24 15.02 8.99
C ALA A 285 28.31 16.26 9.91
N ALA A 286 27.54 16.28 11.00
CA ALA A 286 27.60 17.34 12.01
C ALA A 286 28.96 17.34 12.73
N ARG A 287 29.44 16.16 13.13
CA ARG A 287 30.74 15.94 13.77
C ARG A 287 31.90 16.43 12.88
N LEU A 288 31.87 16.09 11.60
CA LEU A 288 32.90 16.52 10.63
C LEU A 288 32.85 18.02 10.31
N ARG A 289 31.80 18.74 10.73
CA ARG A 289 31.72 20.20 10.64
C ARG A 289 32.08 20.90 11.94
N ASP A 290 32.19 20.16 13.03
CA ASP A 290 32.51 20.71 14.35
C ASP A 290 34.02 20.86 14.55
N VAL A 291 34.46 22.11 14.62
CA VAL A 291 35.86 22.48 14.84
C VAL A 291 36.42 21.91 16.15
N ASP A 292 35.59 21.82 17.20
CA ASP A 292 36.02 21.30 18.50
C ASP A 292 36.35 19.80 18.41
N TRP A 293 35.47 19.05 17.75
CA TRP A 293 35.68 17.63 17.52
C TRP A 293 36.88 17.36 16.59
N LEU A 294 37.02 18.11 15.50
CA LEU A 294 38.14 17.97 14.58
C LEU A 294 39.49 18.21 15.28
N CYS A 295 39.60 19.28 16.06
CA CYS A 295 40.84 19.63 16.76
C CYS A 295 41.19 18.68 17.92
N THR A 296 40.23 17.88 18.42
CA THR A 296 40.49 16.81 19.39
C THR A 296 40.88 15.48 18.73
N HIS A 297 40.59 15.31 17.44
CA HIS A 297 40.82 14.07 16.68
C HIS A 297 41.78 14.28 15.49
N VAL A 298 42.91 14.95 15.74
CA VAL A 298 43.88 15.33 14.69
C VAL A 298 44.52 14.15 13.95
N ASP A 299 44.48 12.95 14.53
CA ASP A 299 45.03 11.72 13.94
C ASP A 299 44.00 10.99 13.05
N ASP A 300 42.72 11.33 13.12
CA ASP A 300 41.65 10.70 12.33
C ASP A 300 41.76 11.15 10.84
N PRO A 301 41.91 10.20 9.89
CA PRO A 301 41.88 10.48 8.46
C PRO A 301 40.66 11.31 8.00
N GLU A 302 39.47 10.98 8.49
CA GLU A 302 38.24 11.64 8.05
C GLU A 302 38.19 13.09 8.56
N ALA A 303 38.72 13.32 9.76
CA ALA A 303 38.84 14.66 10.33
C ALA A 303 39.84 15.52 9.53
N GLN A 304 40.95 14.91 9.08
CA GLN A 304 41.96 15.58 8.27
C GLN A 304 41.41 16.05 6.92
N ASP A 305 40.61 15.21 6.25
CA ASP A 305 39.96 15.56 4.99
C ASP A 305 38.87 16.62 5.21
N ALA A 306 38.02 16.43 6.22
CA ALA A 306 36.96 17.37 6.55
C ALA A 306 37.48 18.76 6.93
N ALA A 307 38.63 18.85 7.61
CA ALA A 307 39.27 20.12 7.96
C ALA A 307 39.64 20.96 6.72
N LEU A 308 39.96 20.32 5.59
CA LEU A 308 40.26 21.04 4.34
C LEU A 308 39.00 21.53 3.62
N GLU A 309 37.85 20.90 3.86
CA GLU A 309 36.58 21.24 3.23
C GLU A 309 35.72 22.21 4.07
N LEU A 310 36.17 22.56 5.27
CA LEU A 310 35.48 23.53 6.12
C LEU A 310 35.38 24.91 5.43
N PRO A 311 34.26 25.63 5.59
CA PRO A 311 34.13 26.99 5.08
C PRO A 311 35.11 27.95 5.78
N GLU A 312 35.57 29.01 5.09
CA GLU A 312 36.61 29.92 5.60
C GLU A 312 36.28 30.50 6.99
N LYS A 313 35.01 30.78 7.25
CA LYS A 313 34.55 31.25 8.58
C LYS A 313 34.83 30.24 9.69
N ALA A 314 34.64 28.94 9.42
CA ALA A 314 34.92 27.87 10.38
C ALA A 314 36.43 27.64 10.52
N GLN A 315 37.19 27.72 9.41
CA GLN A 315 38.65 27.66 9.46
C GLN A 315 39.25 28.82 10.28
N ALA A 316 38.73 30.04 10.12
CA ALA A 316 39.16 31.20 10.89
C ALA A 316 38.87 31.02 12.40
N LEU A 317 37.70 30.46 12.74
CA LEU A 317 37.37 30.12 14.13
C LEU A 317 38.32 29.05 14.70
N ALA A 318 38.66 28.03 13.90
CA ALA A 318 39.59 26.98 14.29
C ALA A 318 41.01 27.52 14.53
N ARG A 319 41.52 28.35 13.62
CA ARG A 319 42.82 29.05 13.77
C ARG A 319 42.85 29.92 15.03
N ALA A 320 41.74 30.57 15.37
CA ALA A 320 41.65 31.44 16.53
C ALA A 320 41.55 30.67 17.86
N ARG A 321 40.84 29.54 17.88
CA ARG A 321 40.53 28.78 19.10
C ARG A 321 41.54 27.67 19.42
N TYR A 322 42.07 27.01 18.39
CA TYR A 322 42.96 25.85 18.50
C TYR A 322 44.13 25.96 17.50
N PRO A 323 45.02 26.95 17.63
CA PRO A 323 46.02 27.28 16.60
C PRO A 323 46.99 26.11 16.32
N ASP A 324 47.45 25.41 17.35
CA ASP A 324 48.44 24.33 17.20
C ASP A 324 47.80 23.04 16.65
N GLU A 325 46.64 22.65 17.17
CA GLU A 325 45.89 21.48 16.75
C GLU A 325 45.37 21.65 15.33
N TRP A 326 44.84 22.83 15.01
CA TRP A 326 44.38 23.18 13.67
C TRP A 326 45.53 23.13 12.65
N TYR A 327 46.70 23.65 13.02
CA TYR A 327 47.87 23.57 12.15
C TYR A 327 48.31 22.12 11.88
N ARG A 328 48.27 21.27 12.91
CA ARG A 328 48.62 19.84 12.79
C ARG A 328 47.66 19.08 11.88
N ILE A 329 46.35 19.22 12.10
CA ILE A 329 45.33 18.51 11.31
C ILE A 329 45.32 18.97 9.85
N TRP A 330 45.44 20.28 9.61
CA TRP A 330 45.46 20.86 8.27
C TRP A 330 46.71 20.42 7.48
N ARG A 331 47.90 20.46 8.10
CA ARG A 331 49.15 20.02 7.45
C ARG A 331 49.10 18.53 7.09
N ARG A 332 48.50 17.70 7.94
CA ARG A 332 48.34 16.26 7.70
C ARG A 332 47.35 15.96 6.58
N GLY A 333 46.20 16.65 6.57
CA GLY A 333 45.23 16.56 5.46
C GLY A 333 45.85 16.96 4.13
N MET A 334 46.59 18.07 4.08
CA MET A 334 47.27 18.52 2.85
C MET A 334 48.25 17.47 2.32
N LYS A 335 49.07 16.89 3.21
CA LYS A 335 50.02 15.84 2.82
C LYS A 335 49.32 14.60 2.26
N ARG A 336 48.18 14.18 2.84
CA ARG A 336 47.39 13.04 2.33
C ARG A 336 46.79 13.34 0.96
N ARG A 337 46.24 14.54 0.77
CA ARG A 337 45.69 14.96 -0.53
C ARG A 337 46.75 15.03 -1.61
N GLU A 338 47.97 15.44 -1.27
CA GLU A 338 49.14 15.42 -2.18
C GLU A 338 49.57 13.98 -2.51
N GLN A 339 49.63 13.09 -1.52
CA GLN A 339 49.93 11.66 -1.74
C GLN A 339 48.88 11.00 -2.64
N ALA A 340 47.59 11.23 -2.39
CA ALA A 340 46.51 10.72 -3.23
C ALA A 340 46.59 11.23 -4.67
N LYS A 341 47.01 12.49 -4.89
CA LYS A 341 47.24 13.04 -6.23
C LYS A 341 48.45 12.41 -6.94
N GLN A 342 49.51 12.09 -6.20
CA GLN A 342 50.71 11.43 -6.73
C GLN A 342 50.42 9.98 -7.10
N GLU A 343 49.64 9.26 -6.29
CA GLU A 343 49.22 7.87 -6.57
C GLU A 343 48.19 7.77 -7.70
N ALA A 344 47.39 8.82 -7.93
CA ALA A 344 46.41 8.87 -9.01
C ALA A 344 46.99 9.27 -10.38
N THR A 345 48.28 9.60 -10.44
CA THR A 345 48.97 9.90 -11.71
C THR A 345 49.73 8.63 -12.15
N PRO A 346 49.34 7.98 -13.26
CA PRO A 346 49.87 6.67 -13.66
C PRO A 346 51.35 6.68 -14.06
#